data_AF-A0A1Y6FNI1-F1
#
_entry.id   AF-A0A1Y6FNI1-F1
#
_cell.length_a   1.000
_cell.length_b   1.000
_cell.length_c   1.000
_cell.angle_alpha   90.00
_cell.angle_beta   90.00
_cell.angle_gamma   90.00
#
_symmetry.space_group_name_H-M   'P 1'
#
loop_
_entity.id
_entity.type
_entity.pdbx_description
1 polymer ?
#
loop_
_entity_poly.entity_id
_entity_poly.type
_entity_poly.pdbx_seq_one_letter_code
_entity_poly.pdbx_strand_id
1 'polypeptide(L)' 'MKKLLTIFAISGSLLVLSACNTVEGAGKDIESVGDCADGVKGNC' A
#
# COMPACT_ATOMS: atom_id res chain seq x y z
N MET A 1 18.18 24.19 11.92
CA MET A 1 17.44 23.12 12.64
C MET A 1 15.97 23.04 12.21
N LYS A 2 15.13 24.04 12.49
CA LYS A 2 13.67 23.98 12.23
C LYS A 2 13.31 23.61 10.79
N LYS A 3 13.97 24.22 9.80
CA LYS A 3 13.74 23.92 8.37
C LYS A 3 14.04 22.46 7.99
N LEU A 4 15.09 21.87 8.56
CA LEU A 4 15.44 20.47 8.29
C LEU A 4 14.39 19.53 8.88
N LEU A 5 13.90 19.82 10.09
CA LEU A 5 12.82 19.04 10.71
C LEU A 5 11.54 19.10 9.87
N THR A 6 11.20 20.25 9.28
CA THR A 6 10.05 20.37 8.39
C THR A 6 10.21 19.54 7.12
N ILE A 7 11.41 19.54 6.53
CA ILE A 7 11.72 18.72 5.34
C ILE A 7 11.58 17.23 5.67
N PHE A 8 12.15 16.77 6.79
CA PHE A 8 12.02 15.38 7.23
C PHE A 8 10.58 14.98 7.55
N ALA A 9 9.80 15.87 8.16
CA ALA A 9 8.40 15.59 8.45
C ALA A 9 7.56 15.43 7.18
N ILE A 10 7.79 16.28 6.17
CA ILE A 10 7.08 16.21 4.88
C ILE A 10 7.52 15.00 4.07
N SER A 11 8.83 14.72 4.00
CA SER A 11 9.31 13.56 3.26
C SER A 11 8.86 12.25 3.93
N GLY A 12 8.89 12.17 5.26
CA GLY A 12 8.39 11.03 6.01
C GLY A 12 6.89 10.80 5.82
N SER A 13 6.08 11.86 5.85
CA SER A 13 4.62 11.72 5.66
C SER A 13 4.24 11.24 4.27
N LEU A 14 4.96 11.71 3.22
CA LEU A 14 4.77 11.23 1.86
C LEU A 14 5.07 9.73 1.71
N LEU A 15 6.15 9.25 2.35
CA LEU A 15 6.50 7.83 2.34
C LEU A 15 5.44 6.97 3.05
N VAL A 16 4.96 7.40 4.21
CA VAL A 16 3.89 6.69 4.93
C VAL A 16 2.60 6.63 4.11
N LEU A 17 2.21 7.73 3.48
CA LEU A 17 1.03 7.77 2.60
C LEU A 17 1.18 6.83 1.41
N SER A 18 2.35 6.78 0.78
CA SER A 18 2.62 5.83 -0.31
C SER A 18 2.57 4.37 0.16
N ALA A 19 3.07 4.09 1.37
CA ALA A 19 3.04 2.74 1.94
C ALA A 19 1.61 2.26 2.21
N CYS A 20 0.71 3.12 2.70
CA CYS A 20 -0.70 2.75 2.86
C CYS A 20 -1.34 2.32 1.54
N ASN A 21 -1.08 3.05 0.45
CA ASN A 21 -1.61 2.71 -0.87
C ASN A 21 -0.96 1.46 -1.47
N THR A 22 0.34 1.22 -1.24
CA THR A 22 1.04 0.01 -1.73
C THR A 22 0.62 -1.25 -0.98
N VAL A 23 0.45 -1.19 0.34
CA VAL A 23 0.00 -2.34 1.13
C VAL A 23 -1.43 -2.73 0.77
N GLU A 24 -2.32 -1.76 0.53
CA GLU A 24 -3.67 -2.03 0.04
C GLU A 24 -3.65 -2.72 -1.34
N GLY A 25 -2.81 -2.24 -2.26
CA GLY A 25 -2.64 -2.88 -3.57
C GLY A 25 -2.15 -4.33 -3.46
N ALA A 26 -1.08 -4.55 -2.69
CA ALA A 26 -0.55 -5.90 -2.46
C ALA A 26 -1.56 -6.81 -1.76
N GLY A 27 -2.40 -6.28 -0.86
CA GLY A 27 -3.49 -7.01 -0.24
C GLY A 27 -4.53 -7.50 -1.26
N LYS A 28 -4.95 -6.61 -2.18
CA LYS A 28 -5.88 -6.96 -3.27
C LYS A 28 -5.29 -8.01 -4.22
N ASP A 29 -3.98 -7.94 -4.49
CA ASP A 29 -3.30 -8.93 -5.32
C ASP A 29 -3.33 -10.32 -4.67
N ILE A 30 -3.09 -10.40 -3.36
CA ILE A 30 -3.15 -11.66 -2.60
C ILE A 30 -4.59 -12.18 -2.52
N GLU A 31 -5.57 -11.31 -2.25
CA GLU A 31 -6.99 -11.66 -2.20
C GLU A 31 -7.48 -12.25 -3.53
N SER A 32 -7.15 -11.59 -4.65
CA SER A 32 -7.47 -12.07 -6.00
C SER A 32 -6.89 -13.46 -6.29
N VAL A 33 -5.63 -13.70 -5.92
CA VAL A 33 -4.99 -15.02 -6.07
C VAL A 33 -5.63 -16.07 -5.15
N GLY A 34 -6.01 -15.71 -3.93
CA GLY A 34 -6.74 -16.58 -3.00
C GLY A 34 -8.10 -16.99 -3.56
N ASP A 35 -8.89 -16.02 -4.01
CA ASP A 35 -10.20 -16.23 -4.63
C ASP A 35 -10.11 -17.13 -5.88
N CYS A 36 -9.08 -16.93 -6.70
CA CYS A 36 -8.77 -17.78 -7.83
C CYS A 36 -8.52 -19.24 -7.41
N ALA A 37 -7.71 -19.45 -6.36
CA ALA A 37 -7.40 -20.77 -5.85
C ALA A 37 -8.62 -21.46 -5.22
N ASP A 38 -9.47 -20.70 -4.55
CA ASP A 38 -10.72 -21.16 -3.93
C ASP A 38 -11.84 -21.39 -4.97
N GLY A 39 -11.60 -21.03 -6.24
CA GLY A 39 -12.53 -21.25 -7.34
C GLY A 39 -13.70 -20.26 -7.36
N VAL A 40 -13.51 -19.06 -6.81
CA VAL A 40 -14.48 -17.97 -6.89
C VAL A 40 -14.62 -17.56 -8.36
N LYS A 41 -15.80 -17.80 -8.91
CA LYS A 41 -16.12 -17.60 -10.33
C LYS A 41 -15.85 -16.15 -10.75
N GLY A 42 -14.91 -15.93 -11.67
CA GLY A 42 -14.63 -14.61 -12.24
C GLY A 42 -13.47 -13.84 -11.60
N ASN A 43 -12.87 -14.35 -10.51
CA ASN A 43 -11.55 -13.89 -10.02
C ASN A 43 -10.38 -14.72 -10.59
N CYS A 44 -10.74 -15.72 -11.40
CA CYS A 44 -10.01 -16.39 -12.46
C CYS A 44 -11.06 -17.00 -13.43
#